data_AF-A0A1B6KZU2-F1
#
_entry.id   AF-A0A1B6KZU2-F1
#
_cell.length_a   1.000
_cell.length_b   1.000
_cell.length_c   1.000
_cell.angle_alpha   90.00
_cell.angle_beta   90.00
_cell.angle_gamma   90.00
#
_symmetry.space_group_name_H-M   'P 1'
#
loop_
_entity.id
_entity.type
_entity.pdbx_description
1 polymer ?
#
loop_
_entity_poly.entity_id
_entity_poly.type
_entity_poly.pdbx_seq_one_letter_code
_entity_poly.pdbx_strand_id
1 'polypeptide(L)'
;FVNYPQIKQEIELAKPNGNLDVVFRKYCRKSHHLRDCITNFTETLEPCLSPHERGSKQTFLDMLDSLIKFVCFKEGRHIALFIAEGGPECLMSNEENIQQCLNSTFSHYIPQEAGDNTNDFPHFQLGQSECRDVTKAQKCIVDHLEKCSDPTPANIINSLWLYIRKVTPCQQFERVSSDAGLPTASSVLALTTAALLITTLH
;
A
#
# COMPACT_ATOMS: atom_id res chain seq x y z
N PHE A 1 -15.21 -4.62 21.75
CA PHE A 1 -13.75 -4.64 21.91
C PHE A 1 -13.16 -5.92 21.34
N VAL A 2 -11.98 -5.80 20.73
CA VAL A 2 -11.20 -6.91 20.17
C VAL A 2 -10.09 -7.25 21.16
N ASN A 3 -10.01 -8.51 21.62
CA ASN A 3 -8.97 -8.97 22.56
C ASN A 3 -7.81 -9.54 21.74
N TYR A 4 -6.69 -8.81 21.71
CA TYR A 4 -5.51 -9.19 20.92
C TYR A 4 -4.84 -10.49 21.40
N PRO A 5 -4.59 -10.70 22.71
CA PRO A 5 -4.11 -11.99 23.21
C PRO A 5 -4.98 -13.18 22.77
N GLN A 6 -6.30 -13.01 22.80
CA GLN A 6 -7.23 -14.04 22.35
C GLN A 6 -7.08 -14.33 20.85
N ILE A 7 -6.99 -13.30 20.00
CA ILE A 7 -6.76 -13.50 18.55
C ILE A 7 -5.47 -14.28 18.32
N LYS A 8 -4.39 -13.88 18.99
CA LYS A 8 -3.08 -14.54 18.85
C LYS A 8 -3.21 -16.02 19.20
N GLN A 9 -3.84 -16.34 20.33
CA GLN A 9 -4.07 -17.73 20.72
C GLN A 9 -4.92 -18.50 19.70
N GLU A 10 -6.00 -17.90 19.18
CA GLU A 10 -6.84 -18.53 18.15
C GLU A 10 -6.06 -18.80 16.85
N ILE A 11 -5.17 -17.89 16.44
CA ILE A 11 -4.29 -18.06 15.28
C ILE A 11 -3.32 -19.23 15.49
N GLU A 12 -2.62 -19.29 16.63
CA GLU A 12 -1.66 -20.37 16.91
C GLU A 12 -2.32 -21.75 16.91
N LEU A 13 -3.56 -21.85 17.42
CA LEU A 13 -4.32 -23.10 17.41
C LEU A 13 -4.86 -23.47 16.02
N ALA A 14 -5.20 -22.48 15.19
CA ALA A 14 -5.78 -22.70 13.88
C ALA A 14 -4.73 -22.92 12.77
N LYS A 15 -3.55 -22.32 12.89
CA LYS A 15 -2.44 -22.39 11.92
C LYS A 15 -2.07 -23.84 11.52
N PRO A 16 -1.79 -24.78 12.44
CA PRO A 16 -1.40 -26.14 12.07
C PRO A 16 -2.53 -26.94 11.41
N ASN A 17 -3.79 -26.53 11.60
CA ASN A 17 -4.96 -27.23 11.10
C ASN A 17 -5.52 -26.62 9.80
N GLY A 18 -4.88 -25.58 9.26
CA GLY A 18 -5.34 -24.88 8.05
C GLY A 18 -6.63 -24.08 8.22
N ASN A 19 -7.07 -23.80 9.45
CA ASN A 19 -8.37 -23.19 9.77
C ASN A 19 -8.29 -21.68 10.06
N LEU A 20 -7.25 -21.00 9.56
CA LEU A 20 -7.05 -19.56 9.79
C LEU A 20 -8.20 -18.70 9.24
N ASP A 21 -8.83 -19.12 8.15
CA ASP A 21 -9.97 -18.41 7.56
C ASP A 21 -11.17 -18.34 8.53
N VAL A 22 -11.40 -19.38 9.35
CA VAL A 22 -12.47 -19.39 10.35
C VAL A 22 -12.23 -18.33 11.42
N VAL A 23 -10.97 -18.19 11.87
CA VAL A 23 -10.56 -17.16 12.82
C VAL A 23 -10.78 -15.78 12.21
N PHE A 24 -10.21 -15.51 11.03
CA PHE A 24 -10.32 -14.17 10.43
C PHE A 24 -11.74 -13.80 10.00
N ARG A 25 -12.55 -14.77 9.57
CA ARG A 25 -13.98 -14.58 9.31
C ARG A 25 -14.72 -14.01 10.52
N LYS A 26 -14.48 -14.56 11.71
CA LYS A 26 -15.09 -14.10 12.97
C LYS A 26 -14.76 -12.63 13.26
N TYR A 27 -13.51 -12.21 13.04
CA TYR A 27 -13.08 -10.83 13.31
C TYR A 27 -13.48 -9.87 12.18
N CYS A 28 -13.42 -10.30 10.93
CA CYS A 28 -13.83 -9.50 9.78
C CYS A 28 -15.33 -9.18 9.77
N ARG A 29 -16.18 -10.04 10.34
CA ARG A 29 -17.60 -9.72 10.58
C ARG A 29 -17.79 -8.53 11.53
N LYS A 30 -16.82 -8.24 12.39
CA LYS A 30 -16.83 -7.09 13.31
C LYS A 30 -16.19 -5.83 12.71
N SER A 31 -15.76 -5.87 11.45
CA SER A 31 -15.08 -4.75 10.78
C SER A 31 -15.91 -3.46 10.76
N HIS A 32 -17.24 -3.57 10.65
CA HIS A 32 -18.14 -2.41 10.72
C HIS A 32 -18.05 -1.70 12.08
N HIS A 33 -18.06 -2.43 13.20
CA HIS A 33 -17.86 -1.82 14.52
C HIS A 33 -16.50 -1.10 14.66
N LEU A 34 -15.45 -1.62 14.02
CA LEU A 34 -14.15 -0.96 14.01
C LEU A 34 -14.19 0.35 13.21
N ARG A 35 -14.86 0.35 12.06
CA ARG A 35 -15.08 1.55 11.25
C ARG A 35 -15.85 2.61 12.02
N ASP A 36 -16.94 2.22 12.69
CA ASP A 36 -17.76 3.13 13.48
C ASP A 36 -16.96 3.73 14.63
N CYS A 37 -16.17 2.91 15.33
CA CYS A 37 -15.29 3.35 16.40
C CYS A 37 -14.29 4.41 15.92
N ILE A 38 -13.61 4.16 14.80
CA ILE A 38 -12.60 5.10 14.29
C ILE A 38 -13.25 6.35 13.71
N THR A 39 -14.39 6.24 13.04
CA THR A 39 -15.15 7.39 12.54
C THR A 39 -15.56 8.30 13.70
N ASN A 40 -16.23 7.75 14.72
CA ASN A 40 -16.64 8.51 15.90
C ASN A 40 -15.44 9.15 16.63
N PHE A 41 -14.32 8.43 16.72
CA PHE A 41 -13.09 8.96 17.30
C PHE A 41 -12.54 10.15 16.51
N THR A 42 -12.45 10.04 15.17
CA THR A 42 -11.97 11.14 14.33
C THR A 42 -12.92 12.34 14.29
N GLU A 43 -14.22 12.14 14.46
CA GLU A 43 -15.21 13.22 14.63
C GLU A 43 -15.04 13.92 15.97
N THR A 44 -14.83 13.16 17.04
CA THR A 44 -14.59 13.72 18.38
C THR A 44 -13.32 14.57 18.43
N LEU A 45 -12.28 14.18 17.68
CA LEU A 45 -11.03 14.94 17.60
C LEU A 45 -11.08 16.15 16.65
N GLU A 46 -12.08 16.25 15.77
CA GLU A 46 -12.14 17.27 14.73
C GLU A 46 -12.02 18.73 15.24
N PRO A 47 -12.58 19.11 16.40
CA PRO A 47 -12.37 20.45 16.98
C PRO A 47 -10.91 20.73 17.34
N CYS A 48 -10.12 19.71 17.67
CA CYS A 48 -8.71 19.82 18.03
C CYS A 48 -7.79 19.89 16.82
N LEU A 49 -8.28 19.56 15.62
CA LEU A 49 -7.49 19.52 14.40
C LEU A 49 -7.32 20.90 13.76
N SER A 50 -6.15 21.15 13.17
CA SER A 50 -5.91 22.27 12.27
C SER A 50 -6.75 22.15 10.98
N PRO A 51 -6.98 23.24 10.24
CA PRO A 51 -7.70 23.18 8.95
C PRO A 51 -7.08 22.18 7.96
N HIS A 52 -5.76 22.04 7.97
CA HIS A 52 -5.05 21.09 7.12
C HIS A 52 -5.35 19.64 7.51
N GLU A 53 -5.26 19.31 8.80
CA GLU A 53 -5.56 17.96 9.31
C GLU A 53 -7.02 17.56 9.06
N ARG A 54 -7.96 18.52 9.15
CA ARG A 54 -9.35 18.31 8.74
C ARG A 54 -9.46 17.95 7.26
N GLY A 55 -8.68 18.60 6.39
CA GLY A 55 -8.62 18.28 4.96
C GLY A 55 -8.11 16.85 4.69
N SER A 56 -7.20 16.35 5.52
CA SER A 56 -6.63 15.00 5.38
C SER A 56 -7.44 13.89 6.09
N LYS A 57 -8.41 14.25 6.95
CA LYS A 57 -9.26 13.30 7.69
C LYS A 57 -9.93 12.28 6.77
N GLN A 58 -10.53 12.73 5.66
CA GLN A 58 -11.22 11.83 4.75
C GLN A 58 -10.26 10.84 4.09
N THR A 59 -9.10 11.32 3.62
CA THR A 59 -8.05 10.45 3.07
C THR A 59 -7.61 9.38 4.08
N PHE A 60 -7.44 9.74 5.35
CA PHE A 60 -7.10 8.79 6.41
C PHE A 60 -8.20 7.73 6.60
N LEU A 61 -9.47 8.14 6.66
CA LEU A 61 -10.61 7.22 6.80
C LEU A 61 -10.73 6.29 5.58
N ASP A 62 -10.51 6.80 4.38
CA ASP A 62 -10.53 6.02 3.14
C ASP A 62 -9.40 4.99 3.11
N MET A 63 -8.18 5.38 3.51
CA MET A 63 -7.03 4.47 3.63
C MET A 63 -7.31 3.34 4.62
N LEU A 64 -7.86 3.66 5.78
CA LEU A 64 -8.23 2.69 6.81
C LEU A 64 -9.33 1.73 6.31
N ASP A 65 -10.37 2.27 5.67
CA ASP A 65 -11.43 1.45 5.09
C ASP A 65 -10.88 0.52 4.00
N SER A 66 -9.97 1.02 3.17
CA SER A 66 -9.26 0.25 2.15
C SER A 66 -8.41 -0.87 2.78
N LEU A 67 -7.65 -0.59 3.83
CA LEU A 67 -6.89 -1.59 4.60
C LEU A 67 -7.83 -2.68 5.16
N ILE A 68 -8.93 -2.28 5.80
CA ILE A 68 -9.91 -3.22 6.36
C ILE A 68 -10.51 -4.09 5.25
N LYS A 69 -10.91 -3.49 4.11
CA LYS A 69 -11.45 -4.22 2.95
C LYS A 69 -10.44 -5.21 2.38
N PHE A 70 -9.17 -4.83 2.29
CA PHE A 70 -8.11 -5.71 1.80
C PHE A 70 -7.87 -6.90 2.73
N VAL A 71 -7.66 -6.63 4.03
CA VAL A 71 -7.43 -7.67 5.05
C VAL A 71 -8.64 -8.60 5.12
N CYS A 72 -9.85 -8.05 5.10
CA CYS A 72 -11.10 -8.82 5.20
C CYS A 72 -11.66 -9.31 3.86
N PHE A 73 -10.89 -9.21 2.78
CA PHE A 73 -11.30 -9.73 1.48
C PHE A 73 -11.66 -11.22 1.60
N LYS A 74 -12.84 -11.57 1.08
CA LYS A 74 -13.41 -12.94 1.17
C LYS A 74 -13.28 -13.53 2.59
N GLU A 75 -13.77 -12.78 3.58
CA GLU A 75 -13.78 -13.18 4.99
C GLU A 75 -12.38 -13.41 5.60
N GLY A 76 -11.36 -12.67 5.15
CA GLY A 76 -10.02 -12.73 5.75
C GLY A 76 -9.01 -13.58 4.98
N ARG A 77 -9.30 -13.91 3.71
CA ARG A 77 -8.46 -14.81 2.91
C ARG A 77 -7.03 -14.28 2.73
N HIS A 78 -6.85 -12.99 2.49
CA HIS A 78 -5.51 -12.42 2.30
C HIS A 78 -4.65 -12.56 3.55
N ILE A 79 -5.18 -12.22 4.73
CA ILE A 79 -4.43 -12.33 5.98
C ILE A 79 -4.21 -13.80 6.40
N ALA A 80 -5.18 -14.68 6.13
CA ALA A 80 -5.01 -16.11 6.36
C ALA A 80 -3.86 -16.69 5.52
N LEU A 81 -3.83 -16.35 4.22
CA LEU A 81 -2.75 -16.76 3.32
C LEU A 81 -1.40 -16.17 3.76
N PHE A 82 -1.37 -14.88 4.09
CA PHE A 82 -0.16 -14.22 4.59
C PHE A 82 0.46 -14.96 5.79
N ILE A 83 -0.36 -15.37 6.76
CA ILE A 83 0.12 -16.08 7.95
C ILE A 83 0.48 -17.54 7.65
N ALA A 84 -0.27 -18.20 6.77
CA ALA A 84 0.00 -19.57 6.36
C ALA A 84 1.38 -19.68 5.68
N GLU A 85 1.74 -18.70 4.84
CA GLU A 85 3.02 -18.66 4.11
C GLU A 85 4.15 -17.98 4.90
N GLY A 86 4.05 -17.93 6.24
CA GLY A 86 5.14 -17.45 7.09
C GLY A 86 5.37 -15.93 7.04
N GLY A 87 4.35 -15.15 6.69
CA GLY A 87 4.45 -13.69 6.59
C GLY A 87 4.88 -12.99 7.87
N PRO A 88 4.34 -13.32 9.06
CA PRO A 88 4.81 -12.74 10.32
C PRO A 88 6.31 -12.99 10.56
N GLU A 89 6.79 -14.19 10.32
CA GLU A 89 8.19 -14.57 10.46
C GLU A 89 9.09 -13.85 9.44
N CYS A 90 8.60 -13.66 8.21
CA CYS A 90 9.28 -12.88 7.18
C CYS A 90 9.40 -11.40 7.58
N LEU A 91 8.35 -10.79 8.14
CA LEU A 91 8.41 -9.40 8.64
C LEU A 91 9.36 -9.27 9.83
N MET A 92 9.29 -10.18 10.80
CA MET A 92 10.15 -10.15 11.99
C MET A 92 11.63 -10.30 11.62
N SER A 93 11.97 -11.21 10.70
CA SER A 93 13.35 -11.38 10.25
C SER A 93 13.88 -10.22 9.40
N ASN A 94 13.01 -9.33 8.92
CA ASN A 94 13.37 -8.14 8.15
C ASN A 94 13.11 -6.82 8.88
N GLU A 95 12.83 -6.84 10.19
CA GLU A 95 12.47 -5.64 10.95
C GLU A 95 13.49 -4.50 10.77
N GLU A 96 14.78 -4.78 10.90
CA GLU A 96 15.85 -3.79 10.72
C GLU A 96 15.89 -3.22 9.30
N ASN A 97 15.72 -4.06 8.28
CA ASN A 97 15.67 -3.63 6.88
C ASN A 97 14.46 -2.73 6.62
N ILE A 98 13.30 -3.09 7.18
CA ILE A 98 12.08 -2.29 7.09
C ILE A 98 12.29 -0.92 7.77
N GLN A 99 12.85 -0.91 8.97
CA GLN A 99 13.19 0.33 9.67
C GLN A 99 14.16 1.18 8.85
N GLN A 100 15.18 0.59 8.23
CA GLN A 100 16.12 1.29 7.36
C GLN A 100 15.42 1.87 6.11
N CYS A 101 14.53 1.11 5.47
CA CYS A 101 13.72 1.60 4.34
C CYS A 101 12.89 2.83 4.74
N LEU A 102 12.24 2.78 5.91
CA LEU A 102 11.44 3.89 6.43
C LEU A 102 12.33 5.09 6.79
N ASN A 103 13.41 4.89 7.53
CA ASN A 103 14.31 5.97 7.96
C ASN A 103 14.97 6.67 6.77
N SER A 104 15.48 5.91 5.80
CA SER A 104 16.10 6.47 4.58
C SER A 104 15.11 7.18 3.65
N THR A 105 13.82 6.99 3.87
CA THR A 105 12.75 7.56 3.03
C THR A 105 11.98 8.67 3.72
N PHE A 106 11.82 8.65 5.05
CA PHE A 106 10.98 9.60 5.77
C PHE A 106 11.71 10.40 6.85
N SER A 107 13.01 10.18 7.08
CA SER A 107 13.76 10.91 8.11
C SER A 107 13.76 12.43 7.91
N HIS A 108 13.63 12.92 6.66
CA HIS A 108 13.56 14.34 6.37
C HIS A 108 12.23 14.99 6.79
N TYR A 109 11.19 14.21 7.09
CA TYR A 109 9.94 14.71 7.64
C TYR A 109 9.95 14.83 9.17
N ILE A 110 10.96 14.26 9.84
CA ILE A 110 11.07 14.32 11.30
C ILE A 110 11.83 15.60 11.67
N PRO A 111 11.24 16.53 12.46
CA PRO A 111 11.95 17.71 12.92
C PRO A 111 13.18 17.30 13.74
N GLN A 112 14.37 17.79 13.37
CA GLN A 112 15.62 17.45 14.06
C GLN A 112 15.81 18.18 15.39
N GLU A 113 14.98 19.18 15.67
CA GLU A 113 15.08 20.01 16.88
C GLU A 113 13.72 20.08 17.59
N ALA A 114 13.63 19.45 18.76
CA ALA A 114 12.55 19.70 19.72
C ALA A 114 12.80 21.06 20.40
N GLY A 115 12.77 22.15 19.64
CA GLY A 115 12.95 23.51 20.14
C GLY A 115 11.64 24.09 20.64
N ASP A 116 11.39 23.97 21.95
CA ASP A 116 10.54 24.77 22.87
C ASP A 116 9.13 25.25 22.44
N ASN A 117 8.62 24.90 21.25
CA ASN A 117 7.29 25.24 20.75
C ASN A 117 6.69 24.05 19.99
N THR A 118 6.43 22.95 20.69
CA THR A 118 6.01 21.66 20.12
C THR A 118 4.53 21.64 19.75
N ASN A 119 4.11 22.45 18.77
CA ASN A 119 2.80 22.32 18.12
C ASN A 119 2.91 22.00 16.61
N ASP A 120 4.11 22.01 16.02
CA ASP A 120 4.31 21.63 14.62
C ASP A 120 4.64 20.14 14.50
N PHE A 121 3.60 19.31 14.54
CA PHE A 121 3.71 17.94 14.02
C PHE A 121 3.83 17.99 12.49
N PRO A 122 4.60 17.08 11.87
CA PRO A 122 4.68 16.98 10.42
C PRO A 122 3.27 16.85 9.84
N HIS A 123 2.88 17.82 9.00
CA HIS A 123 1.57 17.81 8.40
C HIS A 123 1.39 16.58 7.51
N PHE A 124 0.37 15.77 7.79
CA PHE A 124 0.04 14.62 6.95
C PHE A 124 -0.61 15.11 5.65
N GLN A 125 0.23 15.34 4.64
CA GLN A 125 -0.19 15.70 3.28
C GLN A 125 0.37 14.65 2.31
N LEU A 126 -0.42 14.25 1.31
CA LEU A 126 0.05 13.34 0.25
C LEU A 126 0.20 14.11 -1.06
N GLY A 127 1.24 14.93 -1.14
CA GLY A 127 1.66 15.63 -2.35
C GLY A 127 2.53 14.74 -3.25
N GLN A 128 3.09 15.34 -4.30
CA GLN A 128 3.88 14.58 -5.30
C GLN A 128 5.14 13.96 -4.70
N SER A 129 5.86 14.70 -3.84
CA SER A 129 7.06 14.22 -3.13
C SER A 129 6.70 13.08 -2.18
N GLU A 130 5.66 13.25 -1.36
CA GLU A 130 5.28 12.27 -0.34
C GLU A 130 4.81 10.98 -0.99
N CYS A 131 4.09 11.08 -2.12
CA CYS A 131 3.68 9.90 -2.89
C CYS A 131 4.85 9.17 -3.57
N ARG A 132 5.89 9.90 -3.99
CA ARG A 132 7.14 9.30 -4.47
C ARG A 132 7.88 8.58 -3.34
N ASP A 133 7.94 9.19 -2.16
CA ASP A 133 8.56 8.59 -0.99
C ASP A 133 7.80 7.35 -0.51
N VAL A 134 6.46 7.38 -0.48
CA VAL A 134 5.64 6.18 -0.24
C VAL A 134 5.95 5.06 -1.24
N THR A 135 6.16 5.39 -2.52
CA THR A 135 6.51 4.41 -3.54
C THR A 135 7.93 3.86 -3.34
N LYS A 136 8.88 4.71 -2.96
CA LYS A 136 10.26 4.32 -2.64
C LYS A 136 10.30 3.39 -1.42
N ALA A 137 9.59 3.73 -0.35
CA ALA A 137 9.48 2.90 0.85
C ALA A 137 8.82 1.55 0.54
N GLN A 138 7.71 1.54 -0.20
CA GLN A 138 7.07 0.29 -0.64
C GLN A 138 8.06 -0.59 -1.38
N LYS A 139 8.74 -0.05 -2.40
CA LYS A 139 9.68 -0.82 -3.22
C LYS A 139 10.80 -1.40 -2.37
N CYS A 140 11.43 -0.57 -1.53
CA CYS A 140 12.50 -1.01 -0.63
C CYS A 140 12.03 -2.16 0.28
N ILE A 141 10.87 -2.02 0.92
CA ILE A 141 10.32 -3.05 1.82
C ILE A 141 10.05 -4.34 1.05
N VAL A 142 9.34 -4.27 -0.08
CA VAL A 142 9.00 -5.44 -0.90
C VAL A 142 10.25 -6.15 -1.39
N ASP A 143 11.26 -5.42 -1.88
CA ASP A 143 12.53 -5.97 -2.35
C ASP A 143 13.27 -6.77 -1.24
N HIS A 144 13.08 -6.43 0.05
CA HIS A 144 13.60 -7.22 1.17
C HIS A 144 12.73 -8.45 1.49
N LEU A 145 11.41 -8.30 1.48
CA LEU A 145 10.49 -9.40 1.77
C LEU A 145 10.49 -10.49 0.70
N GLU A 146 10.82 -10.15 -0.55
CA GLU A 146 10.99 -11.13 -1.63
C GLU A 146 12.13 -12.12 -1.39
N LYS A 147 13.05 -11.82 -0.45
CA LYS A 147 14.17 -12.70 -0.08
C LYS A 147 13.80 -13.74 0.98
N CYS A 148 12.57 -13.70 1.51
CA CYS A 148 12.05 -14.74 2.38
C CYS A 148 11.89 -16.06 1.61
N SER A 149 11.75 -17.17 2.35
CA SER A 149 11.65 -18.51 1.75
C SER A 149 10.45 -18.68 0.83
N ASP A 150 9.37 -17.93 1.10
CA ASP A 150 8.19 -17.84 0.25
C ASP A 150 7.99 -16.38 -0.18
N PRO A 151 7.75 -16.09 -1.48
CA PRO A 151 7.52 -14.73 -1.97
C PRO A 151 6.08 -14.24 -1.76
N THR A 152 5.14 -15.10 -1.36
CA THR A 152 3.73 -14.77 -1.16
C THR A 152 3.52 -13.65 -0.15
N PRO A 153 4.20 -13.61 1.02
CA PRO A 153 4.14 -12.47 1.93
C PRO A 153 4.48 -11.14 1.26
N ALA A 154 5.55 -11.10 0.46
CA ALA A 154 5.97 -9.90 -0.25
C ALA A 154 4.90 -9.44 -1.26
N ASN A 155 4.34 -10.38 -2.03
CA ASN A 155 3.27 -10.12 -2.99
C ASN A 155 2.00 -9.57 -2.34
N ILE A 156 1.63 -10.08 -1.16
CA ILE A 156 0.46 -9.60 -0.40
C ILE A 156 0.72 -8.19 0.13
N ILE A 157 1.90 -7.92 0.70
CA ILE A 157 2.26 -6.57 1.16
C ILE A 157 2.27 -5.59 -0.01
N ASN A 158 2.88 -5.96 -1.15
CA ASN A 158 2.86 -5.14 -2.35
C ASN A 158 1.42 -4.84 -2.81
N SER A 159 0.56 -5.84 -2.84
CA SER A 159 -0.86 -5.70 -3.20
C SER A 159 -1.61 -4.78 -2.23
N LEU A 160 -1.31 -4.85 -0.93
CA LEU A 160 -1.90 -3.97 0.08
C LEU A 160 -1.53 -2.50 -0.18
N TRP A 161 -0.24 -2.20 -0.41
CA TRP A 161 0.20 -0.84 -0.74
C TRP A 161 -0.51 -0.29 -1.99
N LEU A 162 -0.60 -1.11 -3.04
CA LEU A 162 -1.31 -0.75 -4.28
C LEU A 162 -2.80 -0.52 -4.03
N TYR A 163 -3.42 -1.31 -3.15
CA TYR A 163 -4.84 -1.19 -2.82
C TYR A 163 -5.13 0.09 -2.02
N ILE A 164 -4.28 0.42 -1.05
CA ILE A 164 -4.38 1.68 -0.28
C ILE A 164 -4.10 2.89 -1.18
N ARG A 165 -3.10 2.83 -2.06
CA ARG A 165 -2.75 3.97 -2.93
C ARG A 165 -3.92 4.42 -3.83
N LYS A 166 -4.79 3.50 -4.26
CA LYS A 166 -5.95 3.82 -5.11
C LYS A 166 -7.00 4.69 -4.44
N VAL A 167 -6.97 4.82 -3.12
CA VAL A 167 -7.90 5.68 -2.37
C VAL A 167 -7.22 6.94 -1.85
N THR A 168 -5.99 7.23 -2.30
CA THR A 168 -5.26 8.45 -1.94
C THR A 168 -4.97 9.31 -3.16
N PRO A 169 -4.61 10.60 -2.96
CA PRO A 169 -4.14 11.46 -4.05
C PRO A 169 -2.95 10.86 -4.81
N CYS A 170 -2.21 9.91 -4.24
CA CYS A 170 -1.04 9.32 -4.88
C CYS A 170 -1.33 8.59 -6.20
N GLN A 171 -2.57 8.14 -6.43
CA GLN A 171 -2.96 7.55 -7.71
C GLN A 171 -2.74 8.49 -8.90
N GLN A 172 -2.84 9.81 -8.69
CA GLN A 172 -2.68 10.78 -9.78
C GLN A 172 -1.21 10.95 -10.23
N PHE A 173 -0.25 10.65 -9.36
CA PHE A 173 1.18 10.85 -9.62
C PHE A 173 1.84 9.65 -10.31
N GLU A 174 1.14 8.53 -10.47
CA GLU A 174 1.60 7.39 -11.28
C GLU A 174 1.66 7.74 -12.77
N ARG A 175 0.68 8.51 -13.27
CA ARG A 175 0.56 8.85 -14.69
C ARG A 175 1.68 9.76 -15.21
N VAL A 176 2.21 10.63 -14.35
CA VAL A 176 3.26 11.60 -14.73
C VAL A 176 4.62 10.91 -14.93
N SER A 177 4.82 9.72 -14.35
CA SER A 177 6.08 8.97 -14.50
C SER A 177 6.10 8.06 -15.74
N SER A 178 4.94 7.79 -16.34
CA SER A 178 4.82 6.97 -17.56
C SER A 178 4.84 7.79 -18.87
N ASP A 179 4.80 9.12 -18.79
CA ASP A 179 4.77 10.01 -19.97
C ASP A 179 6.14 10.65 -20.31
N ALA A 180 7.18 10.31 -19.55
CA ALA A 180 8.57 10.64 -19.89
C ALA A 180 9.15 9.56 -20.84
N GLY A 181 8.57 9.43 -22.03
CA GLY A 181 9.06 8.44 -23.00
C GLY A 181 8.18 8.21 -24.22
N LEU A 182 7.69 9.27 -24.88
CA LEU A 182 7.24 9.14 -26.26
C LEU A 182 8.40 9.54 -27.20
N PRO A 183 9.09 8.60 -27.87
CA PRO A 183 9.80 8.97 -29.08
C PRO A 183 8.74 9.36 -30.10
N THR A 184 8.81 10.59 -30.61
CA THR A 184 8.00 11.03 -31.75
C THR A 184 8.36 10.20 -32.98
N ALA A 185 7.72 9.05 -33.14
CA ALA A 185 7.76 8.27 -34.36
C ALA A 185 6.87 8.93 -35.42
N SER A 186 7.40 9.95 -36.08
CA SER A 186 6.83 10.46 -37.33
C SER A 186 6.91 9.36 -38.39
N SER A 187 5.80 8.67 -38.63
CA SER A 187 5.64 7.77 -39.77
C SER A 187 4.33 8.09 -40.49
N VAL A 188 4.46 8.76 -41.63
CA VAL A 188 3.45 8.75 -42.70
C VAL A 188 4.20 8.40 -44.00
N LEU A 189 3.97 7.15 -44.43
CA LEU A 189 3.80 6.61 -45.80
C LEU A 189 3.95 7.62 -46.96
N ALA A 190 4.46 7.35 -48.16
CA ALA A 190 4.94 6.19 -48.91
C ALA A 190 5.65 6.80 -50.16
N LEU A 191 6.53 6.11 -50.89
CA LEU A 191 6.16 5.41 -52.11
C LEU A 191 7.34 4.55 -52.59
N THR A 192 7.06 3.27 -52.75
CA THR A 192 7.89 2.24 -53.37
C THR A 192 7.80 2.32 -54.89
N THR A 193 8.91 2.48 -55.61
CA THR A 193 9.01 2.06 -57.03
C THR A 193 10.43 1.59 -57.38
N ALA A 194 10.65 0.28 -57.27
CA ALA A 194 11.60 -0.52 -58.05
C ALA A 194 11.26 -1.99 -57.74
N ALA A 195 11.07 -2.93 -58.64
CA ALA A 195 11.10 -3.04 -60.09
C ALA A 195 10.31 -4.32 -60.42
N LEU A 196 9.82 -4.51 -61.65
CA LEU A 196 9.93 -5.79 -62.38
C LEU A 196 9.43 -5.67 -63.81
N LEU A 197 10.41 -5.79 -64.71
CA LEU A 197 10.31 -6.10 -66.12
C LEU A 197 9.74 -7.52 -66.33
N ILE A 198 9.10 -7.71 -67.49
CA ILE A 198 8.81 -8.97 -68.21
C ILE A 198 7.50 -9.68 -67.84
N THR A 199 6.46 -9.49 -68.67
CA THR A 199 5.80 -10.56 -69.48
C THR A 199 4.46 -10.08 -70.07
N THR A 200 4.47 -9.55 -71.31
CA THR A 200 3.38 -9.71 -72.31
C THR A 200 4.01 -9.41 -73.68
N LEU A 201 4.43 -10.40 -74.48
CA LEU A 201 3.62 -11.03 -75.54
C LEU A 201 2.90 -10.00 -76.43
N HIS A 202 3.64 -9.40 -77.38
CA HIS A 202 3.47 -9.53 -78.84
C HIS A 202 4.66 -8.90 -79.56
#